data_AF-A0A2E4NJV5-F1
#
_entry.id   AF-A0A2E4NJV5-F1
#
_cell.length_a   1.000
_cell.length_b   1.000
_cell.length_c   1.000
_cell.angle_alpha   90.00
_cell.angle_beta   90.00
_cell.angle_gamma   90.00
#
_symmetry.space_group_name_H-M   'P 1'
#
loop_
_entity.id
_entity.type
_entity.pdbx_description
1 polymer ?
#
loop_
_entity_poly.entity_id
_entity_poly.type
_entity_poly.pdbx_seq_one_letter_code
_entity_poly.pdbx_strand_id
1 'polypeptide(L)'
;MPRKSRELRLSQATALVAAYEEANFGDDYRARFARDMVGRLGRNKGLSKRQREWLDNLIEEGVPESKGDAALLARITAAQAVEGMSARDIDILKEFSYKINRGWNLSEKQAAWMNAILDEADNIRENGPWLPSAEQVEKLKACIKLGRGYSGTHWNNNPGTYKALKAAAEYLEADGPPPRPWHVNKLLTAMKGKLKELFEVPYVTPEKPCWAIIPTQPGERRVREYGLATVMGPPQVNEAGRIVYPVLTGTGSLALLSRHSLAKRKPR
;
A
#
# COMPACT_ATOMS: atom_id res chain seq x y z
N MET A 1 -10.93 36.45 -40.32
CA MET A 1 -11.35 35.06 -40.62
C MET A 1 -12.87 34.98 -40.77
N PRO A 2 -13.38 34.11 -41.66
CA PRO A 2 -14.81 33.82 -41.76
C PRO A 2 -15.37 33.35 -40.42
N ARG A 3 -16.62 33.70 -40.10
CA ARG A 3 -17.26 33.29 -38.85
C ARG A 3 -17.49 31.78 -38.87
N LYS A 4 -16.71 31.01 -38.08
CA LYS A 4 -16.91 29.56 -37.90
C LYS A 4 -18.35 29.28 -37.43
N SER A 5 -18.95 28.17 -37.88
CA SER A 5 -20.25 27.72 -37.37
C SER A 5 -20.11 27.23 -35.92
N ARG A 6 -21.24 27.04 -35.24
CA ARG A 6 -21.23 26.50 -33.86
C ARG A 6 -20.73 25.06 -33.84
N GLU A 7 -21.22 24.23 -34.75
CA GLU A 7 -20.86 22.82 -34.88
C GLU A 7 -19.38 22.65 -35.21
N LEU A 8 -18.86 23.47 -36.14
CA LEU A 8 -17.43 23.48 -36.46
C LEU A 8 -16.59 23.81 -35.21
N ARG A 9 -16.94 24.85 -34.45
CA ARG A 9 -16.23 25.16 -33.20
C ARG A 9 -16.31 24.06 -32.17
N LEU A 10 -17.48 23.44 -32.00
CA LEU A 10 -17.64 22.34 -31.06
C LEU A 10 -16.72 21.17 -31.43
N SER A 11 -16.75 20.73 -32.70
CA SER A 11 -15.90 19.63 -33.18
C SER A 11 -14.41 19.94 -33.01
N GLN A 12 -13.96 21.13 -33.39
CA GLN A 12 -12.57 21.56 -33.27
C GLN A 12 -12.14 21.70 -31.81
N ALA A 13 -12.99 22.25 -30.94
CA ALA A 13 -12.68 22.37 -29.51
C ALA A 13 -12.63 21.01 -28.82
N THR A 14 -13.49 20.06 -29.19
CA THR A 14 -13.42 18.67 -28.69
C THR A 14 -12.12 18.00 -29.12
N ALA A 15 -11.73 18.13 -30.39
CA ALA A 15 -10.46 17.62 -30.89
C ALA A 15 -9.26 18.27 -30.18
N LEU A 16 -9.31 19.58 -29.93
CA LEU A 16 -8.29 20.30 -29.18
C LEU A 16 -8.17 19.77 -27.75
N VAL A 17 -9.28 19.59 -27.03
CA VAL A 17 -9.25 19.05 -25.65
C VAL A 17 -8.63 17.65 -25.62
N ALA A 18 -9.00 16.78 -26.58
CA ALA A 18 -8.40 15.45 -26.70
C ALA A 18 -6.89 15.52 -26.96
N ALA A 19 -6.45 16.41 -27.86
CA ALA A 19 -5.03 16.60 -28.14
C ALA A 19 -4.24 17.12 -26.92
N TYR A 20 -4.85 18.01 -26.11
CA TYR A 20 -4.24 18.46 -24.85
C TYR A 20 -4.16 17.32 -23.83
N GLU A 21 -5.16 16.44 -23.76
CA GLU A 21 -5.15 15.29 -22.84
C GLU A 21 -4.10 14.24 -23.26
N GLU A 22 -4.00 13.96 -24.57
CA GLU A 22 -2.98 13.07 -25.14
C GLU A 22 -1.56 13.59 -24.91
N ALA A 23 -1.35 14.91 -25.03
CA ALA A 23 -0.07 15.55 -24.75
C ALA A 23 0.21 15.80 -23.25
N ASN A 24 -0.62 15.26 -22.35
CA ASN A 24 -0.51 15.42 -20.90
C ASN A 24 -0.53 16.89 -20.42
N PHE A 25 -1.30 17.74 -21.11
CA PHE A 25 -1.62 19.13 -20.75
C PHE A 25 -3.09 19.31 -20.32
N GLY A 26 -3.78 18.23 -19.91
CA GLY A 26 -5.21 18.27 -19.56
C GLY A 26 -5.60 19.22 -18.42
N ASP A 27 -4.65 19.56 -17.54
CA ASP A 27 -4.81 20.51 -16.43
C ASP A 27 -4.37 21.95 -16.78
N ASP A 28 -3.87 22.17 -18.00
CA ASP A 28 -3.55 23.51 -18.47
C ASP A 28 -4.79 24.42 -18.43
N TYR A 29 -4.59 25.70 -18.11
CA TYR A 29 -5.72 26.64 -18.07
C TYR A 29 -6.39 26.78 -19.45
N ARG A 30 -5.62 26.61 -20.54
CA ARG A 30 -6.11 26.59 -21.93
C ARG A 30 -7.00 25.36 -22.18
N ALA A 31 -6.55 24.17 -21.75
CA ALA A 31 -7.33 22.93 -21.83
C ALA A 31 -8.62 23.03 -21.02
N ARG A 32 -8.55 23.51 -19.77
CA ARG A 32 -9.71 23.70 -18.90
C ARG A 32 -10.71 24.70 -19.49
N PHE A 33 -10.21 25.80 -20.07
CA PHE A 33 -11.06 26.75 -20.77
C PHE A 33 -11.74 26.11 -21.99
N ALA A 34 -11.00 25.41 -22.85
CA ALA A 34 -11.56 24.70 -24.00
C ALA A 34 -12.62 23.67 -23.57
N ARG A 35 -12.37 22.92 -22.50
CA ARG A 35 -13.32 21.96 -21.91
C ARG A 35 -14.61 22.63 -21.41
N ASP A 36 -14.52 23.79 -20.74
CA ASP A 36 -15.72 24.57 -20.38
C ASP A 36 -16.49 25.04 -21.62
N MET A 37 -15.78 25.47 -22.67
CA MET A 37 -16.42 25.90 -23.92
C MET A 37 -17.13 24.76 -24.63
N VAL A 38 -16.53 23.57 -24.70
CA VAL A 38 -17.17 22.33 -25.21
C VAL A 38 -18.45 22.05 -24.41
N GLY A 39 -18.38 22.08 -23.08
CA GLY A 39 -19.54 21.86 -22.21
C GLY A 39 -20.65 22.91 -22.37
N ARG A 40 -20.33 24.16 -22.71
CA ARG A 40 -21.32 25.21 -23.02
C ARG A 40 -21.97 25.00 -24.39
N LEU A 41 -21.14 24.79 -25.41
CA LEU A 41 -21.59 24.58 -26.79
C LEU A 41 -22.47 23.33 -26.91
N GLY A 42 -22.11 22.23 -26.24
CA GLY A 42 -22.90 20.99 -26.20
C GLY A 42 -24.27 21.16 -25.53
N ARG A 43 -24.40 22.12 -24.61
CA ARG A 43 -25.69 22.49 -23.98
C ARG A 43 -26.47 23.55 -24.76
N ASN A 44 -26.15 23.75 -26.03
CA ASN A 44 -26.72 24.81 -26.88
C ASN A 44 -26.57 26.23 -26.30
N LYS A 45 -25.63 26.48 -25.38
CA LYS A 45 -25.39 27.82 -24.82
C LYS A 45 -24.51 28.64 -25.76
N GLY A 46 -24.87 29.92 -25.93
CA GLY A 46 -24.05 30.88 -26.66
C GLY A 46 -22.74 31.19 -25.95
N LEU A 47 -21.70 31.49 -26.72
CA LEU A 47 -20.43 32.00 -26.24
C LEU A 47 -20.32 33.50 -26.49
N SER A 48 -19.74 34.24 -25.54
CA SER A 48 -19.47 35.67 -25.73
C SER A 48 -18.49 35.89 -26.89
N LYS A 49 -18.41 37.12 -27.41
CA LYS A 49 -17.48 37.46 -28.51
C LYS A 49 -16.03 37.11 -28.13
N ARG A 50 -15.58 37.56 -26.95
CA ARG A 50 -14.22 37.31 -26.44
C ARG A 50 -13.93 35.82 -26.21
N GLN A 51 -14.92 35.06 -25.73
CA GLN A 51 -14.77 33.60 -25.54
C GLN A 51 -14.58 32.88 -26.88
N ARG A 52 -15.34 33.27 -27.92
CA ARG A 52 -15.19 32.71 -29.27
C ARG A 52 -13.84 33.04 -29.87
N GLU A 53 -13.43 34.31 -29.81
CA GLU A 53 -12.12 34.75 -30.31
C GLU A 53 -10.98 34.02 -29.61
N TRP A 54 -11.04 33.90 -28.28
CA TRP A 54 -10.00 33.20 -27.55
C TRP A 54 -9.97 31.70 -27.84
N LEU A 55 -11.13 31.03 -27.93
CA LEU A 55 -11.21 29.62 -28.31
C LEU A 55 -10.70 29.39 -29.74
N ASP A 56 -11.10 30.25 -30.69
CA ASP A 56 -10.68 30.17 -32.08
C ASP A 56 -9.14 30.35 -32.18
N ASN A 57 -8.56 31.27 -31.41
CA ASN A 57 -7.09 31.42 -31.30
C ASN A 57 -6.43 30.17 -30.71
N LEU A 58 -6.99 29.56 -29.66
CA LEU A 58 -6.43 28.33 -29.08
C LEU A 58 -6.48 27.14 -30.04
N ILE A 59 -7.54 27.04 -30.86
CA ILE A 59 -7.66 26.02 -31.91
C ILE A 59 -6.57 26.20 -32.96
N GLU A 60 -6.24 27.45 -33.30
CA GLU A 60 -5.21 27.78 -34.30
C GLU A 60 -3.78 27.63 -33.76
N GLU A 61 -3.54 28.03 -32.50
CA GLU A 61 -2.26 27.79 -31.82
C GLU A 61 -2.01 26.30 -31.60
N GLY A 62 -3.07 25.51 -31.37
CA GLY A 62 -2.97 24.08 -31.07
C GLY A 62 -2.46 23.80 -29.65
N VAL A 63 -1.87 22.61 -29.48
CA VAL A 63 -1.22 22.21 -28.23
C VAL A 63 0.18 22.83 -28.19
N PRO A 64 0.60 23.47 -27.08
CA PRO A 64 1.96 23.97 -26.95
C PRO A 64 2.98 22.85 -27.13
N GLU A 65 4.09 23.13 -27.82
CA GLU A 65 5.20 22.20 -27.89
C GLU A 65 5.73 21.88 -26.49
N SER A 66 6.04 20.61 -26.25
CA SER A 66 6.68 20.19 -25.01
C SER A 66 8.06 20.84 -24.91
N LYS A 67 8.33 21.46 -23.77
CA LYS A 67 9.64 22.06 -23.46
C LYS A 67 10.58 21.09 -22.74
N GLY A 68 10.10 19.89 -22.45
CA GLY A 68 10.83 18.87 -21.71
C GLY A 68 11.71 18.01 -22.61
N ASP A 69 12.60 17.25 -21.99
CA ASP A 69 13.36 16.20 -22.67
C ASP A 69 12.39 15.08 -23.13
N ALA A 70 12.27 14.92 -24.46
CA ALA A 70 11.40 13.94 -25.08
C ALA A 70 11.76 12.49 -24.69
N ALA A 71 13.05 12.18 -24.51
CA ALA A 71 13.48 10.83 -24.14
C ALA A 71 13.05 10.49 -22.70
N LEU A 72 13.19 11.44 -21.79
CA LEU A 72 12.75 11.30 -20.41
C LEU A 72 11.22 11.16 -20.32
N LEU A 73 10.47 11.96 -21.07
CA LEU A 73 9.01 11.87 -21.13
C LEU A 73 8.53 10.52 -21.66
N ALA A 74 9.18 10.01 -22.71
CA ALA A 74 8.90 8.67 -23.24
C ALA A 74 9.18 7.59 -22.19
N ARG A 75 10.29 7.69 -21.44
CA ARG A 75 10.61 6.76 -20.34
C ARG A 75 9.55 6.82 -19.24
N ILE A 76 9.07 8.01 -18.88
CA ILE A 76 8.00 8.18 -17.88
C ILE A 76 6.69 7.52 -18.36
N THR A 77 6.28 7.75 -19.62
CA THR A 77 5.07 7.15 -20.18
C THR A 77 5.18 5.63 -20.24
N ALA A 78 6.34 5.10 -20.66
CA ALA A 78 6.60 3.67 -20.67
C ALA A 78 6.57 3.06 -19.26
N ALA A 79 7.07 3.78 -18.24
CA ALA A 79 7.02 3.37 -16.85
C ALA A 79 5.57 3.33 -16.32
N GLN A 80 4.75 4.33 -16.63
CA GLN A 80 3.33 4.36 -16.21
C GLN A 80 2.50 3.20 -16.76
N ALA A 81 2.91 2.63 -17.89
CA ALA A 81 2.25 1.49 -18.53
C ALA A 81 2.72 0.11 -18.01
N VAL A 82 3.71 0.06 -17.10
CA VAL A 82 4.23 -1.20 -16.56
C VAL A 82 3.20 -1.87 -15.65
N GLU A 83 2.82 -3.10 -15.98
CA GLU A 83 1.92 -3.91 -15.15
C GLU A 83 2.56 -4.22 -13.79
N GLY A 84 1.80 -4.06 -12.71
CA GLY A 84 2.28 -4.22 -11.34
C GLY A 84 2.88 -2.96 -10.72
N MET A 85 3.03 -1.87 -11.47
CA MET A 85 3.34 -0.56 -10.89
C MET A 85 2.18 -0.09 -10.02
N SER A 86 2.50 0.55 -8.90
CA SER A 86 1.45 1.02 -8.00
C SER A 86 0.76 2.28 -8.54
N ALA A 87 -0.55 2.40 -8.33
CA ALA A 87 -1.33 3.56 -8.77
C ALA A 87 -0.76 4.90 -8.26
N ARG A 88 -0.27 4.94 -7.02
CA ARG A 88 0.35 6.14 -6.44
C ARG A 88 1.60 6.57 -7.22
N ASP A 89 2.44 5.62 -7.60
CA ASP A 89 3.71 5.95 -8.28
C ASP A 89 3.42 6.39 -9.72
N ILE A 90 2.40 5.80 -10.37
CA ILE A 90 1.86 6.27 -11.65
C ILE A 90 1.38 7.73 -11.55
N ASP A 91 0.62 8.08 -10.51
CA ASP A 91 0.13 9.45 -10.34
C ASP A 91 1.25 10.46 -10.06
N ILE A 92 2.28 10.05 -9.30
CA ILE A 92 3.49 10.87 -9.09
C ILE A 92 4.23 11.08 -10.43
N LEU A 93 4.37 10.04 -11.24
CA LEU A 93 4.98 10.14 -12.57
C LEU A 93 4.18 11.06 -13.50
N LYS A 94 2.84 11.07 -13.43
CA LYS A 94 2.01 12.02 -14.17
C LYS A 94 2.31 13.46 -13.77
N GLU A 95 2.44 13.73 -12.46
CA GLU A 95 2.82 15.06 -11.96
C GLU A 95 4.21 15.48 -12.45
N PHE A 96 5.20 14.58 -12.42
CA PHE A 96 6.53 14.89 -12.94
C PHE A 96 6.54 15.11 -14.44
N SER A 97 5.84 14.27 -15.22
CA SER A 97 5.67 14.46 -16.66
C SER A 97 5.06 15.82 -16.99
N TYR A 98 4.03 16.25 -16.26
CA TYR A 98 3.42 17.56 -16.41
C TYR A 98 4.41 18.72 -16.16
N LYS A 99 5.23 18.63 -15.10
CA LYS A 99 6.26 19.65 -14.80
C LYS A 99 7.32 19.71 -15.90
N ILE A 100 7.81 18.55 -16.34
CA ILE A 100 8.83 18.42 -17.39
C ILE A 100 8.32 18.96 -18.72
N ASN A 101 7.08 18.62 -19.11
CA ASN A 101 6.44 19.13 -20.33
C ASN A 101 6.38 20.66 -20.37
N ARG A 102 6.28 21.32 -19.22
CA ARG A 102 6.28 22.78 -19.08
C ARG A 102 7.67 23.40 -19.00
N GLY A 103 8.72 22.60 -19.00
CA GLY A 103 10.10 23.05 -18.79
C GLY A 103 10.35 23.53 -17.36
N TRP A 104 9.58 23.03 -16.38
CA TRP A 104 9.83 23.32 -14.97
C TRP A 104 10.92 22.40 -14.43
N ASN A 105 11.91 23.00 -13.78
CA ASN A 105 12.98 22.23 -13.14
C ASN A 105 12.46 21.46 -11.93
N LEU A 106 12.77 20.18 -11.86
CA LEU A 106 12.57 19.39 -10.64
C LEU A 106 13.68 19.71 -9.64
N SER A 107 13.33 19.82 -8.36
CA SER A 107 14.35 19.85 -7.31
C SER A 107 15.15 18.54 -7.30
N GLU A 108 16.38 18.56 -6.79
CA GLU A 108 17.24 17.38 -6.69
C GLU A 108 16.54 16.19 -6.02
N LYS A 109 15.81 16.45 -4.93
CA LYS A 109 15.02 15.41 -4.23
C LYS A 109 13.89 14.84 -5.09
N GLN A 110 13.21 15.68 -5.88
CA GLN A 110 12.16 15.24 -6.80
C GLN A 110 12.74 14.43 -7.96
N ALA A 111 13.87 14.86 -8.54
CA ALA A 111 14.54 14.13 -9.60
C ALA A 111 15.04 12.77 -9.11
N ALA A 112 15.67 12.71 -7.93
CA ALA A 112 16.09 11.47 -7.30
C ALA A 112 14.91 10.52 -7.03
N TRP A 113 13.77 11.07 -6.57
CA TRP A 113 12.57 10.27 -6.35
C TRP A 113 11.96 9.76 -7.65
N MET A 114 11.87 10.60 -8.69
CA MET A 114 11.43 10.18 -10.02
C MET A 114 12.31 9.05 -10.55
N ASN A 115 13.63 9.20 -10.50
CA ASN A 115 14.57 8.17 -10.97
C ASN A 115 14.40 6.86 -10.20
N ALA A 116 14.22 6.90 -8.88
CA ALA A 116 13.95 5.70 -8.10
C ALA A 116 12.66 4.97 -8.54
N ILE A 117 11.61 5.71 -8.92
CA ILE A 117 10.38 5.11 -9.47
C ILE A 117 10.62 4.53 -10.87
N LEU A 118 11.39 5.22 -11.72
CA LEU A 118 11.72 4.73 -13.06
C LEU A 118 12.57 3.46 -12.99
N ASP A 119 13.55 3.40 -12.09
CA ASP A 119 14.39 2.23 -11.88
C ASP A 119 13.57 1.06 -11.30
N GLU A 120 12.58 1.33 -10.43
CA GLU A 120 11.61 0.34 -9.99
C GLU A 120 10.76 -0.18 -11.17
N ALA A 121 10.32 0.70 -12.07
CA ALA A 121 9.58 0.32 -13.28
C ALA A 121 10.38 -0.61 -14.19
N ASP A 122 11.65 -0.26 -14.42
CA ASP A 122 12.56 -1.04 -15.26
C ASP A 122 12.84 -2.40 -14.61
N ASN A 123 13.06 -2.44 -13.29
CA ASN A 123 13.20 -3.68 -12.56
C ASN A 123 11.93 -4.56 -12.62
N ILE A 124 10.73 -3.98 -12.55
CA ILE A 124 9.48 -4.74 -12.69
C ILE A 124 9.35 -5.32 -14.11
N ARG A 125 9.75 -4.56 -15.13
CA ARG A 125 9.71 -5.03 -16.52
C ARG A 125 10.64 -6.21 -16.75
N GLU A 126 11.82 -6.19 -16.13
CA GLU A 126 12.85 -7.23 -16.29
C GLU A 126 12.60 -8.46 -15.41
N ASN A 127 12.29 -8.25 -14.13
CA ASN A 127 12.25 -9.29 -13.10
C ASN A 127 10.83 -9.64 -12.63
N GLY A 128 9.82 -8.92 -13.13
CA GLY A 128 8.44 -8.98 -12.64
C GLY A 128 8.22 -8.18 -11.35
N PRO A 129 6.96 -8.08 -10.89
CA PRO A 129 6.63 -7.43 -9.63
C PRO A 129 7.37 -8.09 -8.46
N TRP A 130 7.85 -7.28 -7.52
CA TRP A 130 8.47 -7.83 -6.31
C TRP A 130 7.46 -8.66 -5.51
N LEU A 131 7.84 -9.88 -5.15
CA LEU A 131 7.05 -10.79 -4.32
C LEU A 131 7.78 -11.10 -3.00
N PRO A 132 7.07 -11.18 -1.87
CA PRO A 132 7.66 -11.67 -0.63
C PRO A 132 8.12 -13.12 -0.78
N SER A 133 9.24 -13.48 -0.14
CA SER A 133 9.70 -14.88 -0.11
C SER A 133 8.72 -15.78 0.64
N ALA A 134 8.77 -17.10 0.42
CA ALA A 134 7.91 -18.05 1.12
C ALA A 134 8.02 -17.92 2.66
N GLU A 135 9.24 -17.74 3.18
CA GLU A 135 9.48 -17.50 4.60
C GLU A 135 8.85 -16.18 5.09
N GLN A 136 8.93 -15.11 4.28
CA GLN A 136 8.27 -13.86 4.59
C GLN A 136 6.75 -14.02 4.60
N VAL A 137 6.18 -14.76 3.64
CA VAL A 137 4.74 -15.07 3.58
C VAL A 137 4.29 -15.79 4.86
N GLU A 138 5.02 -16.78 5.34
CA GLU A 138 4.71 -17.46 6.60
C GLU A 138 4.74 -16.51 7.80
N LYS A 139 5.76 -15.66 7.88
CA LYS A 139 5.86 -14.63 8.93
C LYS A 139 4.74 -13.59 8.83
N LEU A 140 4.31 -13.20 7.64
CA LEU A 140 3.18 -12.29 7.43
C LEU A 140 1.86 -12.91 7.91
N LYS A 141 1.61 -14.19 7.60
CA LYS A 141 0.47 -14.94 8.13
C LYS A 141 0.45 -14.94 9.66
N ALA A 142 1.61 -15.14 10.30
CA ALA A 142 1.74 -15.04 11.75
C ALA A 142 1.48 -13.62 12.27
N CYS A 143 2.01 -12.58 11.60
CA CYS A 143 1.77 -11.19 11.96
C CYS A 143 0.29 -10.81 11.91
N ILE A 144 -0.47 -11.27 10.92
CA ILE A 144 -1.92 -11.04 10.82
C ILE A 144 -2.65 -11.61 12.03
N LYS A 145 -2.34 -12.87 12.41
CA LYS A 145 -2.92 -13.49 13.60
C LYS A 145 -2.53 -12.72 14.87
N LEU A 146 -1.25 -12.38 15.04
CA LEU A 146 -0.75 -11.62 16.18
C LEU A 146 -1.38 -10.22 16.27
N GLY A 147 -1.72 -9.62 15.12
CA GLY A 147 -2.38 -8.33 15.01
C GLY A 147 -3.71 -8.27 15.77
N ARG A 148 -4.44 -9.38 15.83
CA ARG A 148 -5.72 -9.49 16.55
C ARG A 148 -5.59 -9.27 18.06
N GLY A 149 -4.39 -9.47 18.62
CA GLY A 149 -4.13 -9.27 20.05
C GLY A 149 -3.86 -7.82 20.46
N TYR A 150 -3.78 -6.89 19.52
CA TYR A 150 -3.59 -5.48 19.79
C TYR A 150 -4.92 -4.72 19.79
N SER A 151 -5.03 -3.72 20.67
CA SER A 151 -6.21 -2.86 20.77
C SER A 151 -6.32 -1.86 19.61
N GLY A 152 -7.52 -1.33 19.37
CA GLY A 152 -7.72 -0.23 18.42
C GLY A 152 -6.85 0.99 18.74
N THR A 153 -6.69 1.34 20.02
CA THR A 153 -5.79 2.43 20.47
C THR A 153 -4.34 2.19 20.05
N HIS A 154 -3.85 0.95 20.11
CA HIS A 154 -2.51 0.63 19.62
C HIS A 154 -2.37 0.94 18.13
N TRP A 155 -3.37 0.57 17.32
CA TRP A 155 -3.35 0.81 15.88
C TRP A 155 -3.47 2.28 15.51
N ASN A 156 -4.26 3.05 16.25
CA ASN A 156 -4.35 4.50 16.08
C ASN A 156 -3.00 5.18 16.35
N ASN A 157 -2.26 4.71 17.34
CA ASN A 157 -0.92 5.23 17.66
C ASN A 157 0.17 4.69 16.73
N ASN A 158 -0.11 3.65 15.93
CA ASN A 158 0.85 3.01 15.03
C ASN A 158 0.29 2.85 13.60
N PRO A 159 -0.13 3.96 12.95
CA PRO A 159 -0.86 3.90 11.69
C PRO A 159 -0.04 3.28 10.55
N GLY A 160 1.29 3.49 10.54
CA GLY A 160 2.18 2.88 9.55
C GLY A 160 2.23 1.35 9.64
N THR A 161 2.26 0.80 10.86
CA THR A 161 2.22 -0.65 11.08
C THR A 161 0.84 -1.21 10.74
N TYR A 162 -0.23 -0.50 11.11
CA TYR A 162 -1.58 -0.89 10.77
C TYR A 162 -1.82 -0.91 9.24
N LYS A 163 -1.32 0.09 8.52
CA LYS A 163 -1.34 0.12 7.05
C LYS A 163 -0.60 -1.08 6.45
N ALA A 164 0.58 -1.39 6.96
CA ALA A 164 1.34 -2.56 6.52
C ALA A 164 0.61 -3.89 6.81
N LEU A 165 -0.06 -4.00 7.97
CA LEU A 165 -0.88 -5.13 8.34
C LEU A 165 -2.06 -5.33 7.36
N LYS A 166 -2.77 -4.25 7.01
CA LYS A 166 -3.87 -4.29 6.02
C LYS A 166 -3.39 -4.75 4.64
N ALA A 167 -2.31 -4.15 4.15
CA ALA A 167 -1.75 -4.52 2.85
C ALA A 167 -1.33 -6.00 2.81
N ALA A 168 -0.74 -6.51 3.89
CA ALA A 168 -0.39 -7.92 3.99
C ALA A 168 -1.64 -8.84 4.05
N ALA A 169 -2.72 -8.41 4.71
CA ALA A 169 -3.97 -9.17 4.79
C ALA A 169 -4.69 -9.21 3.43
N GLU A 170 -4.81 -8.06 2.76
CA GLU A 170 -5.42 -7.96 1.42
C GLU A 170 -4.71 -8.87 0.41
N TYR A 171 -3.38 -8.89 0.43
CA TYR A 171 -2.57 -9.79 -0.39
C TYR A 171 -2.85 -11.28 -0.11
N LEU A 172 -2.96 -11.67 1.17
CA LEU A 172 -3.08 -13.08 1.56
C LEU A 172 -4.51 -13.62 1.52
N GLU A 173 -5.54 -12.78 1.59
CA GLU A 173 -6.94 -13.20 1.64
C GLU A 173 -7.66 -13.13 0.28
N ALA A 174 -7.27 -12.20 -0.59
CA ALA A 174 -8.08 -11.84 -1.78
C ALA A 174 -7.33 -11.93 -3.11
N ASP A 175 -6.17 -12.60 -3.16
CA ASP A 175 -5.21 -12.46 -4.28
C ASP A 175 -4.98 -10.98 -4.62
N GLY A 176 -4.94 -10.13 -3.58
CA GLY A 176 -4.71 -8.70 -3.72
C GLY A 176 -3.32 -8.41 -4.30
N PRO A 177 -3.04 -7.16 -4.67
CA PRO A 177 -1.72 -6.79 -5.18
C PRO A 177 -0.63 -7.09 -4.13
N PRO A 178 0.56 -7.50 -4.57
CA PRO A 178 1.65 -7.81 -3.64
C PRO A 178 2.00 -6.58 -2.79
N PRO A 179 2.24 -6.77 -1.48
CA PRO A 179 2.59 -5.67 -0.61
C PRO A 179 3.98 -5.16 -0.97
N ARG A 180 4.15 -3.84 -1.05
CA ARG A 180 5.50 -3.25 -1.25
C ARG A 180 6.53 -3.75 -0.21
N PRO A 181 7.83 -3.82 -0.55
CA PRO A 181 8.89 -4.22 0.38
C PRO A 181 8.86 -3.48 1.72
N TRP A 182 8.52 -2.19 1.69
CA TRP A 182 8.37 -1.37 2.91
C TRP A 182 7.30 -1.92 3.86
N HIS A 183 6.13 -2.36 3.36
CA HIS A 183 5.07 -2.92 4.20
C HIS A 183 5.55 -4.18 4.92
N VAL A 184 6.18 -5.09 4.17
CA VAL A 184 6.72 -6.35 4.71
C VAL A 184 7.76 -6.05 5.79
N ASN A 185 8.78 -5.24 5.47
CA ASN A 185 9.85 -4.90 6.42
C ASN A 185 9.32 -4.17 7.66
N LYS A 186 8.39 -3.23 7.48
CA LYS A 186 7.77 -2.50 8.59
C LYS A 186 7.04 -3.43 9.54
N LEU A 187 6.25 -4.37 9.00
CA LEU A 187 5.46 -5.29 9.81
C LEU A 187 6.34 -6.32 10.53
N LEU A 188 7.32 -6.92 9.82
CA LEU A 188 8.27 -7.86 10.40
C LEU A 188 9.11 -7.21 11.51
N THR A 189 9.52 -5.96 11.31
CA THR A 189 10.27 -5.20 12.33
C THR A 189 9.39 -4.92 13.56
N ALA A 190 8.16 -4.45 13.35
CA ALA A 190 7.23 -4.13 14.43
C ALA A 190 6.88 -5.35 15.29
N MET A 191 6.84 -6.55 14.70
CA MET A 191 6.53 -7.81 15.40
C MET A 191 7.75 -8.69 15.67
N LYS A 192 8.98 -8.18 15.48
CA LYS A 192 10.23 -8.96 15.57
C LYS A 192 10.34 -9.80 16.84
N GLY A 193 10.00 -9.22 18.00
CA GLY A 193 10.08 -9.94 19.27
C GLY A 193 9.12 -11.12 19.37
N LYS A 194 7.89 -10.96 18.87
CA LYS A 194 6.87 -12.01 18.85
C LYS A 194 7.18 -13.08 17.79
N LEU A 195 7.68 -12.68 16.62
CA LEU A 195 8.13 -13.59 15.57
C LEU A 195 9.33 -14.42 16.03
N LYS A 196 10.29 -13.80 16.72
CA LYS A 196 11.43 -14.51 17.32
C LYS A 196 10.96 -15.57 18.32
N GLU A 197 9.98 -15.23 19.17
CA GLU A 197 9.39 -16.20 20.09
C GLU A 197 8.69 -17.36 19.36
N LEU A 198 8.05 -17.09 18.22
CA LEU A 198 7.28 -18.10 17.48
C LEU A 198 8.18 -19.05 16.65
N PHE A 199 9.19 -18.52 15.97
CA PHE A 199 9.95 -19.24 14.95
C PHE A 199 11.39 -19.62 15.33
N GLU A 200 12.02 -18.89 16.26
CA GLU A 200 13.46 -19.04 16.53
C GLU A 200 13.74 -19.50 17.96
N VAL A 201 13.28 -18.74 18.95
CA VAL A 201 13.62 -18.91 20.36
C VAL A 201 12.34 -18.88 21.20
N PRO A 202 11.62 -20.03 21.31
CA PRO A 202 10.40 -20.10 22.10
C PRO A 202 10.68 -19.79 23.57
N TYR A 203 9.69 -19.18 24.24
CA TYR A 203 9.82 -18.84 25.67
C TYR A 203 10.10 -20.09 26.49
N VAL A 204 9.34 -21.17 26.27
CA VAL A 204 9.59 -22.49 26.82
C VAL A 204 9.86 -23.47 25.68
N THR A 205 10.88 -24.31 25.82
CA THR A 205 11.22 -25.32 24.80
C THR A 205 10.18 -26.44 24.84
N PRO A 206 9.73 -26.94 23.67
CA PRO A 206 8.96 -28.19 23.61
C PRO A 206 9.65 -29.32 24.39
N GLU A 207 8.86 -30.23 24.94
CA GLU A 207 9.29 -31.42 25.68
C GLU A 207 10.00 -31.14 27.01
N LYS A 208 10.18 -29.87 27.39
CA LYS A 208 10.74 -29.51 28.70
C LYS A 208 9.65 -29.25 29.73
N PRO A 209 9.88 -29.63 31.00
CA PRO A 209 8.97 -29.26 32.08
C PRO A 209 9.00 -27.74 32.29
N CYS A 210 7.83 -27.19 32.58
CA CYS A 210 7.63 -25.79 32.97
C CYS A 210 6.63 -25.70 34.12
N TRP A 211 6.61 -24.56 34.80
CA TRP A 211 5.58 -24.25 35.79
C TRP A 211 4.43 -23.53 35.10
N ALA A 212 3.23 -24.06 35.22
CA ALA A 212 2.02 -23.51 34.64
C ALA A 212 1.08 -23.05 35.75
N ILE A 213 0.36 -21.96 35.51
CA ILE A 213 -0.77 -21.57 36.35
C ILE A 213 -1.94 -22.49 36.00
N ILE A 214 -2.27 -23.42 36.89
CA ILE A 214 -3.31 -24.44 36.71
C ILE A 214 -4.45 -24.12 37.69
N PRO A 215 -5.72 -24.18 37.28
CA PRO A 215 -6.84 -24.09 38.22
C PRO A 215 -6.80 -25.28 39.19
N THR A 216 -6.94 -25.01 40.49
CA THR A 216 -6.83 -26.05 41.54
C THR A 216 -7.98 -27.06 41.47
N GLN A 217 -9.16 -26.64 40.99
CA GLN A 217 -10.31 -27.50 40.74
C GLN A 217 -10.91 -27.24 39.35
N PRO A 218 -11.41 -28.28 38.65
CA PRO A 218 -12.15 -28.11 37.40
C PRO A 218 -13.37 -27.19 37.61
N GLY A 219 -13.38 -26.04 36.93
CA GLY A 219 -14.49 -25.06 37.00
C GLY A 219 -14.26 -23.89 37.96
N GLU A 220 -13.31 -23.96 38.88
CA GLU A 220 -13.01 -22.84 39.78
C GLU A 220 -12.03 -21.85 39.12
N ARG A 221 -12.54 -20.66 38.76
CA ARG A 221 -11.71 -19.61 38.14
C ARG A 221 -10.80 -18.87 39.13
N ARG A 222 -11.06 -18.97 40.44
CA ARG A 222 -10.50 -18.06 41.46
C ARG A 222 -9.23 -18.56 42.13
N VAL A 223 -9.06 -19.87 42.32
CA VAL A 223 -7.85 -20.43 42.94
C VAL A 223 -6.93 -20.96 41.85
N ARG A 224 -5.74 -20.38 41.76
CA ARG A 224 -4.77 -20.66 40.71
C ARG A 224 -3.42 -20.90 41.37
N GLU A 225 -2.89 -22.09 41.20
CA GLU A 225 -1.59 -22.47 41.73
C GLU A 225 -0.63 -22.82 40.60
N TYR A 226 0.67 -22.66 40.88
CA TYR A 226 1.69 -23.12 39.97
C TYR A 226 1.87 -24.63 40.14
N GLY A 227 1.54 -25.39 39.10
CA GLY A 227 1.82 -26.82 39.01
C GLY A 227 2.87 -27.13 37.95
N LEU A 228 3.51 -28.28 38.07
CA LEU A 228 4.42 -28.79 37.06
C LEU A 228 3.62 -29.25 35.84
N ALA A 229 4.09 -28.89 34.66
CA ALA A 229 3.47 -29.26 33.39
C ALA A 229 4.55 -29.44 32.30
N THR A 230 4.20 -30.11 31.21
CA THR A 230 5.12 -30.41 30.11
C THR A 230 4.63 -29.73 28.84
N VAL A 231 5.51 -29.03 28.14
CA VAL A 231 5.19 -28.41 26.84
C VAL A 231 5.14 -29.50 25.78
N MET A 232 4.02 -29.67 25.10
CA MET A 232 3.79 -30.79 24.17
C MET A 232 4.12 -30.46 22.71
N GLY A 233 4.50 -29.21 22.40
CA GLY A 233 4.72 -28.80 21.02
C GLY A 233 5.19 -27.34 20.89
N PRO A 234 5.42 -26.89 19.64
CA PRO A 234 5.87 -25.53 19.37
C PRO A 234 4.80 -24.48 19.78
N PRO A 235 5.21 -23.23 20.04
CA PRO A 235 4.27 -22.14 20.24
C PRO A 235 3.38 -21.94 19.01
N GLN A 236 2.15 -21.51 19.25
CA GLN A 236 1.20 -21.13 18.21
C GLN A 236 0.48 -19.84 18.57
N VAL A 237 -0.15 -19.21 17.59
CA VAL A 237 -0.97 -18.01 17.80
C VAL A 237 -2.44 -18.39 17.87
N ASN A 238 -3.10 -18.11 18.99
CA ASN A 238 -4.53 -18.38 19.14
C ASN A 238 -5.40 -17.34 18.41
N GLU A 239 -6.71 -17.55 18.42
CA GLU A 239 -7.67 -16.65 17.73
C GLU A 239 -7.64 -15.20 18.24
N ALA A 240 -7.32 -15.02 19.52
CA ALA A 240 -7.16 -13.72 20.16
C ALA A 240 -5.79 -13.05 19.87
N GLY A 241 -4.97 -13.62 18.99
CA GLY A 241 -3.67 -13.07 18.60
C GLY A 241 -2.59 -13.13 19.68
N ARG A 242 -2.71 -14.07 20.63
CA ARG A 242 -1.73 -14.32 21.68
C ARG A 242 -0.91 -15.56 21.35
N ILE A 243 0.39 -15.49 21.64
CA ILE A 243 1.26 -16.67 21.60
C ILE A 243 0.90 -17.57 22.78
N VAL A 244 0.57 -18.81 22.48
CA VAL A 244 0.20 -19.85 23.44
C VAL A 244 1.00 -21.11 23.18
N TYR A 245 1.22 -21.87 24.24
CA TYR A 245 1.96 -23.14 24.22
C TYR A 245 0.98 -24.26 24.54
N PRO A 246 0.97 -25.36 23.77
CA PRO A 246 0.25 -26.58 24.15
C PRO A 246 0.97 -27.23 25.33
N VAL A 247 0.29 -27.33 26.47
CA VAL A 247 0.87 -27.78 27.73
C VAL A 247 0.03 -28.90 28.32
N LEU A 248 0.65 -30.04 28.60
CA LEU A 248 0.07 -31.14 29.35
C LEU A 248 0.28 -30.88 30.84
N THR A 249 -0.82 -30.61 31.53
CA THR A 249 -0.84 -30.36 32.97
C THR A 249 -0.64 -31.64 33.77
N GLY A 250 -0.25 -31.52 35.05
CA GLY A 250 -0.13 -32.68 35.96
C GLY A 250 -1.43 -33.46 36.17
N THR A 251 -2.59 -32.88 35.84
CA THR A 251 -3.90 -33.57 35.86
C THR A 251 -4.18 -34.36 34.58
N GLY A 252 -3.25 -34.37 33.62
CA GLY A 252 -3.42 -35.05 32.32
C GLY A 252 -4.22 -34.25 31.29
N SER A 253 -4.64 -33.01 31.60
CA SER A 253 -5.37 -32.16 30.66
C SER A 253 -4.44 -31.33 29.77
N LEU A 254 -4.78 -31.23 28.48
CA LEU A 254 -4.08 -30.37 27.54
C LEU A 254 -4.67 -28.95 27.58
N ALA A 255 -3.82 -27.96 27.83
CA ALA A 255 -4.21 -26.55 27.90
C ALA A 255 -3.35 -25.69 26.96
N LEU A 256 -3.94 -24.64 26.38
CA LEU A 256 -3.23 -23.62 25.62
C LEU A 256 -2.92 -22.42 26.52
N LEU A 257 -1.68 -22.34 26.98
CA LEU A 257 -1.26 -21.35 27.97
C LEU A 257 -0.36 -20.28 27.36
N SER A 258 -0.65 -19.01 27.66
CA SER A 258 0.21 -17.90 27.25
C SER A 258 1.44 -17.79 28.15
N ARG A 259 2.46 -17.07 27.69
CA ARG A 259 3.67 -16.77 28.47
C ARG A 259 3.40 -16.22 29.88
N HIS A 260 2.33 -15.45 30.08
CA HIS A 260 1.98 -14.91 31.41
C HIS A 260 1.49 -15.97 32.40
N SER A 261 1.13 -17.15 31.90
CA SER A 261 0.67 -18.30 32.69
C SER A 261 1.73 -19.38 32.81
N LEU A 262 2.96 -19.09 32.36
CA LEU A 262 4.08 -20.03 32.31
C LEU A 262 5.31 -19.42 32.99
N ALA A 263 6.09 -20.26 33.66
CA ALA A 263 7.37 -19.91 34.24
C ALA A 263 8.40 -21.02 34.01
N LYS A 264 9.64 -20.63 33.71
CA LYS A 264 10.77 -21.56 33.52
C LYS A 264 11.23 -22.22 34.83
N ARG A 265 10.92 -21.59 35.96
CA ARG A 265 11.32 -22.00 37.32
C ARG A 265 10.14 -21.82 38.25
N LYS A 266 10.12 -22.56 39.37
CA LYS A 266 9.06 -22.44 40.38
C LYS A 266 9.01 -20.99 40.88
N PRO A 267 7.89 -20.28 40.72
CA PRO A 267 7.73 -18.96 41.32
C PRO A 267 7.78 -19.08 42.84
N ARG A 268 8.40 -18.08 43.48
CA ARG A 268 8.41 -17.96 44.93
C ARG A 268 7.10 -17.37 45.43
#